data_AF-A0A9W7MB82-F1
#
_entry.id   AF-A0A9W7MB82-F1
#
_cell.length_a   1.000
_cell.length_b   1.000
_cell.length_c   1.000
_cell.angle_alpha   90.00
_cell.angle_beta   90.00
_cell.angle_gamma   90.00
#
_symmetry.space_group_name_H-M   'P 1'
#
loop_
_entity.id
_entity.type
_entity.pdbx_description
1 polymer ?
#
loop_
_entity_poly.entity_id
_entity_poly.type
_entity_poly.pdbx_seq_one_letter_code
_entity_poly.pdbx_strand_id
1 'polypeptide(L)'
;MYNATRSVLEKIAIDRRVTYSQRGDANSALKKLLTFDFVFILHMMQRLMEYTDALCRALQYKSHNILNAMDLVAATKSSIQEFRDSGWEGLLQKVLLFCSKHDTLTLVPDMNATYSDIIRSRRNKDIVSMEHHYRVDVFTTTMDQQLYELNSRFSEQTTELLILSMDLNPSCGYKHFNVEKICHLAEKYYPKDFSEHEKYHLKYELELFFHDVPNHVEMKNLSTTTQLCRSLSESGKSFLYPLVDRLIRLILTLPVSTATTERAFSAMKIVKTSLRNKMEDDFLSNYLTVYIEKEIAEKFTIDSIIDDFDSMKRRRVQLNQ
;
A
#
# COMPACT_ATOMS: atom_id res chain seq x y z
N MET A 1 1.05 -2.43 -25.45
CA MET A 1 2.41 -2.84 -25.03
C MET A 1 2.76 -4.25 -25.49
N TYR A 2 1.85 -5.25 -25.39
CA TYR A 2 2.09 -6.65 -25.76
C TYR A 2 2.82 -6.88 -27.10
N ASN A 3 2.31 -6.31 -28.21
CA ASN A 3 2.94 -6.46 -29.54
C ASN A 3 4.37 -5.93 -29.61
N ALA A 4 4.63 -4.80 -28.94
CA ALA A 4 5.97 -4.22 -28.90
C ALA A 4 6.91 -5.14 -28.12
N THR A 5 6.49 -5.65 -26.96
CA THR A 5 7.26 -6.60 -26.16
C THR A 5 7.55 -7.89 -26.91
N ARG A 6 6.54 -8.46 -27.59
CA ARG A 6 6.71 -9.63 -28.46
C ARG A 6 7.75 -9.38 -29.56
N SER A 7 7.62 -8.28 -30.29
CA SER A 7 8.56 -7.94 -31.37
C SER A 7 9.98 -7.74 -30.88
N VAL A 8 10.16 -7.13 -29.71
CA VAL A 8 11.48 -6.96 -29.09
C VAL A 8 12.08 -8.31 -28.71
N LEU A 9 11.30 -9.20 -28.08
CA LEU A 9 11.78 -10.53 -27.70
C LEU A 9 12.13 -11.40 -28.93
N GLU A 10 11.32 -11.35 -30.00
CA GLU A 10 11.59 -12.02 -31.26
C GLU A 10 12.89 -11.53 -31.90
N LYS A 11 13.12 -10.20 -31.92
CA LYS A 11 14.36 -9.60 -32.44
C LYS A 11 15.58 -10.06 -31.63
N ILE A 12 15.50 -10.00 -30.29
CA ILE A 12 16.60 -10.41 -29.42
C ILE A 12 16.89 -11.90 -29.59
N ALA A 13 15.87 -12.74 -29.70
CA ALA A 13 16.02 -14.19 -29.85
C ALA A 13 16.79 -14.61 -31.12
N ILE A 14 16.64 -13.84 -32.21
CA ILE A 14 17.24 -14.14 -33.52
C ILE A 14 18.57 -13.38 -33.73
N ASP A 15 18.82 -12.29 -32.99
CA ASP A 15 20.01 -11.45 -33.18
C ASP A 15 21.31 -12.16 -32.77
N ARG A 16 22.12 -12.49 -33.77
CA ARG A 16 23.43 -13.14 -33.58
C ARG A 16 24.48 -12.24 -32.91
N ARG A 17 24.25 -10.93 -32.84
CA ARG A 17 25.13 -9.97 -32.13
C ARG A 17 24.97 -10.05 -30.61
N VAL A 18 23.85 -10.61 -30.14
CA VAL A 18 23.50 -10.73 -28.73
C VAL A 18 24.05 -12.05 -28.16
N THR A 19 24.44 -12.03 -26.87
CA THR A 19 25.03 -13.21 -26.22
C THR A 19 24.08 -14.40 -26.24
N TYR A 20 24.65 -15.62 -26.22
CA TYR A 20 23.85 -16.85 -26.21
C TYR A 20 22.87 -16.91 -25.02
N SER A 21 23.29 -16.46 -23.84
CA SER A 21 22.44 -16.40 -22.65
C SER A 21 21.23 -15.50 -22.88
N GLN A 22 21.45 -14.27 -23.34
CA GLN A 22 20.37 -13.31 -23.59
C GLN A 22 19.39 -13.79 -24.67
N ARG A 23 19.88 -14.49 -25.70
CA ARG A 23 19.02 -15.15 -26.70
C ARG A 23 18.18 -16.27 -26.09
N GLY A 24 18.78 -17.07 -25.20
CA GLY A 24 18.08 -18.10 -24.43
C GLY A 24 16.98 -17.51 -23.55
N ASP A 25 17.29 -16.44 -22.82
CA ASP A 25 16.34 -15.73 -21.95
C ASP A 25 15.18 -15.14 -22.75
N ALA A 26 15.48 -14.49 -23.88
CA ALA A 26 14.46 -13.92 -24.77
C ALA A 26 13.54 -15.00 -25.35
N ASN A 27 14.09 -16.13 -25.78
CA ASN A 27 13.30 -17.28 -26.25
C ASN A 27 12.42 -17.88 -25.14
N SER A 28 12.95 -18.01 -23.92
CA SER A 28 12.19 -18.52 -22.77
C SER A 28 11.04 -17.58 -22.39
N ALA A 29 11.30 -16.28 -22.34
CA ALA A 29 10.30 -15.26 -22.09
C ALA A 29 9.24 -15.21 -23.18
N LEU A 30 9.64 -15.31 -24.46
CA LEU A 30 8.72 -15.36 -25.59
C LEU A 30 7.80 -16.58 -25.51
N LYS A 31 8.35 -17.77 -25.20
CA LYS A 31 7.55 -18.98 -25.00
C LYS A 31 6.50 -18.80 -23.90
N LYS A 32 6.87 -18.20 -22.76
CA LYS A 32 5.93 -17.90 -21.67
C LYS A 32 4.88 -16.87 -22.07
N LEU A 33 5.28 -15.80 -22.75
CA LEU A 33 4.38 -14.72 -23.16
C LEU A 33 3.27 -15.18 -24.13
N LEU A 34 3.53 -16.27 -24.85
CA LEU A 34 2.58 -16.87 -25.79
C LEU A 34 1.66 -17.90 -25.12
N THR A 35 1.93 -18.37 -23.90
CA THR A 35 1.07 -19.38 -23.27
C THR A 35 -0.30 -18.82 -22.89
N PHE A 36 -1.32 -19.68 -22.92
CA PHE A 36 -2.64 -19.31 -22.43
C PHE A 36 -2.61 -18.89 -20.96
N ASP A 37 -1.83 -19.57 -20.10
CA ASP A 37 -1.64 -19.19 -18.69
C ASP A 37 -1.25 -17.72 -18.53
N PHE A 38 -0.27 -17.27 -19.31
CA PHE A 38 0.21 -15.89 -19.21
C PHE A 38 -0.86 -14.90 -19.64
N VAL A 39 -1.54 -15.15 -20.76
CA VAL A 39 -2.60 -14.27 -21.27
C VAL A 39 -3.78 -14.23 -20.30
N PHE A 40 -4.17 -15.39 -19.76
CA PHE A 40 -5.24 -15.51 -18.78
C PHE A 40 -4.93 -14.70 -17.51
N ILE A 41 -3.76 -14.94 -16.91
CA ILE A 41 -3.31 -14.21 -15.72
C ILE A 41 -3.18 -12.72 -16.00
N LEU A 42 -2.66 -12.32 -17.17
CA LEU A 42 -2.51 -10.92 -17.55
C LEU A 42 -3.86 -10.20 -17.55
N HIS A 43 -4.88 -10.76 -18.19
CA HIS A 43 -6.21 -10.15 -18.24
C HIS A 43 -6.92 -10.16 -16.87
N MET A 44 -6.76 -11.24 -16.10
CA MET A 44 -7.28 -11.31 -14.74
C MET A 44 -6.65 -10.24 -13.84
N MET A 45 -5.32 -10.15 -13.84
CA MET A 45 -4.57 -9.18 -13.05
C MET A 45 -4.84 -7.75 -13.49
N GLN A 46 -4.96 -7.50 -14.80
CA GLN A 46 -5.35 -6.18 -15.29
C GLN A 46 -6.68 -5.74 -14.65
N ARG A 47 -7.69 -6.63 -14.65
CA ARG A 47 -9.01 -6.29 -14.10
C ARG A 47 -8.97 -6.05 -12.59
N LEU A 48 -8.25 -6.87 -11.85
CA LEU A 48 -8.02 -6.68 -10.41
C LEU A 48 -7.30 -5.37 -10.09
N MET A 49 -6.26 -5.04 -10.87
CA MET A 49 -5.52 -3.79 -10.72
C MET A 49 -6.41 -2.58 -11.04
N GLU A 50 -7.30 -2.65 -12.03
CA GLU A 50 -8.26 -1.58 -12.31
C GLU A 50 -9.16 -1.27 -11.11
N TYR A 51 -9.65 -2.28 -10.39
CA TYR A 51 -10.46 -2.07 -9.17
C TYR A 51 -9.64 -1.46 -8.03
N THR A 52 -8.42 -1.97 -7.81
CA THR A 52 -7.59 -1.55 -6.68
C THR A 52 -6.85 -0.23 -6.91
N ASP A 53 -6.62 0.17 -8.15
CA ASP A 53 -5.92 1.41 -8.51
C ASP A 53 -6.65 2.67 -8.02
N ALA A 54 -7.98 2.71 -8.15
CA ALA A 54 -8.80 3.80 -7.60
C ALA A 54 -8.66 3.90 -6.07
N LEU A 55 -8.73 2.76 -5.38
CA LEU A 55 -8.54 2.69 -3.93
C LEU A 55 -7.13 3.13 -3.52
N CYS A 56 -6.10 2.63 -4.20
CA CYS A 56 -4.70 2.99 -3.95
C CYS A 56 -4.46 4.49 -4.08
N ARG A 57 -4.98 5.13 -5.15
CA ARG A 57 -4.89 6.58 -5.32
C ARG A 57 -5.63 7.34 -4.22
N ALA A 58 -6.82 6.89 -3.83
CA ALA A 58 -7.59 7.54 -2.77
C ALA A 58 -6.88 7.47 -1.43
N LEU A 59 -6.33 6.30 -1.06
CA LEU A 59 -5.60 6.09 0.20
C LEU A 59 -4.27 6.86 0.26
N GLN A 60 -3.67 7.19 -0.89
CA GLN A 60 -2.44 7.97 -0.97
C GLN A 60 -2.67 9.49 -0.95
N TYR A 61 -3.93 9.96 -1.07
CA TYR A 61 -4.23 11.38 -1.16
C TYR A 61 -4.20 12.07 0.23
N LYS A 62 -3.36 13.10 0.36
CA LYS A 62 -2.97 13.73 1.64
C LYS A 62 -4.12 14.39 2.44
N SER A 63 -5.24 14.73 1.78
CA SER A 63 -6.36 15.46 2.39
C SER A 63 -7.70 14.71 2.27
N HIS A 64 -7.68 13.38 2.22
CA HIS A 64 -8.90 12.63 1.97
C HIS A 64 -9.82 12.56 3.20
N ASN A 65 -11.13 12.59 2.93
CA ASN A 65 -12.16 12.28 3.90
C ASN A 65 -12.16 10.76 4.12
N ILE A 66 -11.80 10.29 5.31
CA ILE A 66 -11.74 8.86 5.65
C ILE A 66 -13.07 8.15 5.36
N LEU A 67 -14.23 8.81 5.51
CA LEU A 67 -15.54 8.23 5.14
C LEU A 67 -15.59 7.86 3.65
N ASN A 68 -15.21 8.79 2.77
CA ASN A 68 -15.15 8.53 1.33
C ASN A 68 -14.14 7.41 1.01
N ALA A 69 -13.03 7.33 1.75
CA ALA A 69 -12.07 6.24 1.60
C ALA A 69 -12.68 4.89 2.02
N MET A 70 -13.45 4.85 3.10
CA MET A 70 -14.14 3.63 3.55
C MET A 70 -15.26 3.22 2.59
N ASP A 71 -16.00 4.18 2.03
CA ASP A 71 -16.98 3.93 0.97
C ASP A 71 -16.30 3.33 -0.27
N LEU A 72 -15.12 3.84 -0.65
CA LEU A 72 -14.31 3.28 -1.73
C LEU A 72 -13.79 1.87 -1.40
N VAL A 73 -13.40 1.60 -0.16
CA VAL A 73 -13.04 0.23 0.28
C VAL A 73 -14.24 -0.70 0.10
N ALA A 74 -15.42 -0.31 0.56
CA ALA A 74 -16.64 -1.11 0.42
C ALA A 74 -16.99 -1.34 -1.06
N ALA A 75 -16.98 -0.29 -1.88
CA ALA A 75 -17.24 -0.40 -3.31
C ALA A 75 -16.21 -1.29 -4.03
N THR A 76 -14.93 -1.22 -3.64
CA THR A 76 -13.87 -2.08 -4.20
C THR A 76 -14.10 -3.54 -3.83
N LYS A 77 -14.43 -3.84 -2.56
CA LYS A 77 -14.78 -5.19 -2.11
C LYS A 77 -15.98 -5.75 -2.90
N SER A 78 -17.05 -4.96 -3.04
CA SER A 78 -18.23 -5.34 -3.83
C SER A 78 -17.89 -5.61 -5.30
N SER A 79 -17.04 -4.78 -5.91
CA SER A 79 -16.64 -4.95 -7.32
C SER A 79 -15.83 -6.23 -7.54
N ILE A 80 -14.95 -6.59 -6.60
CA ILE A 80 -14.18 -7.85 -6.66
C ILE A 80 -15.11 -9.05 -6.42
N GLN A 81 -16.05 -8.96 -5.48
CA GLN A 81 -17.05 -9.99 -5.23
C GLN A 81 -17.95 -10.24 -6.45
N GLU A 82 -18.46 -9.18 -7.07
CA GLU A 82 -19.28 -9.29 -8.29
C GLU A 82 -18.48 -9.93 -9.43
N PHE A 83 -17.21 -9.53 -9.58
CA PHE A 83 -16.32 -10.13 -10.57
C PHE A 83 -16.06 -11.61 -10.29
N ARG A 84 -15.86 -12.00 -9.03
CA ARG A 84 -15.73 -13.40 -8.62
C ARG A 84 -16.96 -14.23 -8.99
N ASP A 85 -18.16 -13.71 -8.70
CA ASP A 85 -19.39 -14.48 -8.81
C ASP A 85 -19.92 -14.58 -10.24
N SER A 86 -19.71 -13.55 -11.06
CA SER A 86 -20.30 -13.43 -12.41
C SER A 86 -19.32 -13.06 -13.52
N GLY A 87 -18.06 -12.80 -13.19
CA GLY A 87 -17.06 -12.28 -14.13
C GLY A 87 -16.31 -13.33 -14.95
N TRP A 88 -16.51 -14.63 -14.67
CA TRP A 88 -15.79 -15.72 -15.31
C TRP A 88 -15.98 -15.74 -16.83
N GLU A 89 -17.23 -15.79 -17.30
CA GLU A 89 -17.56 -15.89 -18.72
C GLU A 89 -17.03 -14.66 -19.50
N GLY A 90 -17.18 -13.47 -18.91
CA GLY A 90 -16.69 -12.22 -19.51
C GLY A 90 -15.17 -12.14 -19.58
N LEU A 91 -14.46 -12.64 -18.57
CA LEU A 91 -12.99 -12.74 -18.58
C LEU A 91 -12.54 -13.73 -19.66
N LEU A 92 -13.13 -14.93 -19.68
CA LEU A 92 -12.77 -15.97 -20.63
C LEU A 92 -12.98 -15.51 -22.07
N GLN A 93 -14.10 -14.85 -22.36
CA GLN A 93 -14.37 -14.30 -23.69
C GLN A 93 -13.30 -13.27 -24.12
N LYS A 94 -12.88 -12.37 -23.20
CA LYS A 94 -11.81 -11.40 -23.48
C LYS A 94 -10.47 -12.09 -23.77
N VAL A 95 -10.13 -13.12 -23.01
CA VAL A 95 -8.91 -13.92 -23.19
C VAL A 95 -8.94 -14.63 -24.56
N LEU A 96 -10.06 -15.26 -24.91
CA LEU A 96 -10.20 -15.95 -26.21
C LEU A 96 -10.13 -14.98 -27.40
N LEU A 97 -10.77 -13.81 -27.29
CA LEU A 97 -10.68 -12.74 -28.30
C LEU A 97 -9.25 -12.19 -28.43
N PHE A 98 -8.52 -12.11 -27.33
CA PHE A 98 -7.10 -11.73 -27.36
C PHE A 98 -6.26 -12.80 -28.08
N CYS A 99 -6.46 -14.08 -27.73
CA CYS A 99 -5.73 -15.18 -28.35
C CYS A 99 -6.00 -15.30 -29.87
N SER A 100 -7.22 -15.05 -30.31
CA SER A 100 -7.57 -15.06 -31.73
C SER A 100 -6.92 -13.91 -32.50
N LYS A 101 -6.82 -12.73 -31.88
CA LYS A 101 -6.21 -11.54 -32.50
C LYS A 101 -4.68 -11.64 -32.66
N HIS A 102 -4.02 -12.42 -31.82
CA HIS A 102 -2.55 -12.48 -31.74
C HIS A 102 -1.95 -13.79 -32.27
N ASP A 103 -2.73 -14.60 -32.97
CA ASP A 103 -2.36 -15.91 -33.52
C ASP A 103 -1.83 -16.89 -32.45
N THR A 104 -2.24 -16.72 -31.19
CA THR A 104 -1.92 -17.64 -30.09
C THR A 104 -3.04 -18.64 -29.82
N LEU A 105 -4.02 -18.72 -30.72
CA LEU A 105 -5.19 -19.60 -30.60
C LEU A 105 -4.81 -21.09 -30.50
N THR A 106 -3.70 -21.50 -31.11
CA THR A 106 -3.16 -22.87 -31.04
C THR A 106 -2.68 -23.28 -29.64
N LEU A 107 -2.60 -22.34 -28.70
CA LEU A 107 -2.19 -22.56 -27.32
C LEU A 107 -3.37 -22.52 -26.34
N VAL A 108 -4.61 -22.33 -26.82
CA VAL A 108 -5.81 -22.43 -26.00
C VAL A 108 -6.03 -23.90 -25.64
N PRO A 109 -6.05 -24.27 -24.34
CA PRO A 109 -6.26 -25.64 -23.95
C PRO A 109 -7.73 -26.05 -24.15
N ASP A 110 -7.96 -27.33 -24.40
CA ASP A 110 -9.31 -27.89 -24.36
C ASP A 110 -9.84 -27.84 -22.93
N MET A 111 -10.92 -27.10 -22.71
CA MET A 111 -11.53 -26.88 -21.40
C MET A 111 -12.05 -28.17 -20.76
N ASN A 112 -12.38 -29.17 -21.58
CA ASN A 112 -12.82 -30.49 -21.15
C ASN A 112 -11.66 -31.48 -20.93
N ALA A 113 -10.43 -31.12 -21.30
CA ALA A 113 -9.29 -31.98 -21.09
C ALA A 113 -8.98 -32.13 -19.60
N THR A 114 -8.40 -33.28 -19.24
CA THR A 114 -7.95 -33.54 -17.88
C THR A 114 -6.72 -32.68 -17.58
N TYR A 115 -6.80 -31.90 -16.51
CA TYR A 115 -5.67 -31.17 -15.97
C TYR A 115 -4.74 -32.12 -15.21
N SER A 116 -3.44 -32.06 -15.49
CA SER A 116 -2.41 -32.79 -14.76
C SER A 116 -1.29 -31.86 -14.30
N ASP A 117 -1.28 -31.56 -13.01
CA ASP A 117 -0.17 -30.85 -12.37
C ASP A 117 1.11 -31.68 -12.47
N ILE A 118 2.17 -31.10 -13.03
CA ILE A 118 3.51 -31.73 -13.13
C ILE A 118 4.10 -32.02 -11.72
N ILE A 119 3.65 -31.27 -10.70
CA ILE A 119 4.17 -31.31 -9.32
C ILE A 119 3.31 -32.19 -8.39
N ARG A 120 2.01 -32.34 -8.64
CA ARG A 120 1.16 -33.22 -7.81
C ARG A 120 1.46 -34.68 -8.15
N SER A 121 2.01 -35.38 -7.16
CA SER A 121 2.22 -36.83 -7.14
C SER A 121 1.08 -37.59 -7.83
N ARG A 122 1.43 -38.56 -8.69
CA ARG A 122 0.50 -39.47 -9.40
C ARG A 122 -0.46 -40.28 -8.51
N ARG A 123 -0.45 -40.09 -7.17
CA ARG A 123 -1.16 -40.92 -6.20
C ARG A 123 -2.58 -40.46 -5.84
N ASN A 124 -2.95 -39.19 -6.02
CA ASN A 124 -4.32 -38.72 -5.81
C ASN A 124 -4.79 -37.95 -7.04
N LYS A 125 -5.39 -38.65 -8.01
CA LYS A 125 -6.02 -38.03 -9.17
C LYS A 125 -7.48 -37.78 -8.88
N ASP A 126 -7.79 -36.62 -8.32
CA ASP A 126 -9.05 -35.99 -8.69
C ASP A 126 -8.89 -35.59 -10.17
N ILE A 127 -9.68 -36.21 -11.05
CA ILE A 127 -9.71 -35.87 -12.48
C ILE A 127 -10.38 -34.50 -12.58
N VAL A 128 -9.58 -33.45 -12.50
CA VAL A 128 -10.04 -32.07 -12.60
C VAL A 128 -9.99 -31.64 -14.06
N SER A 129 -11.03 -30.98 -14.56
CA SER A 129 -11.03 -30.41 -15.92
C SER A 129 -10.16 -29.16 -16.01
N MET A 130 -9.67 -28.85 -17.20
CA MET A 130 -8.92 -27.61 -17.42
C MET A 130 -9.75 -26.37 -17.08
N GLU A 131 -11.07 -26.40 -17.36
CA GLU A 131 -11.98 -25.33 -16.93
C GLU A 131 -11.98 -25.17 -15.41
N HIS A 132 -12.08 -26.27 -14.67
CA HIS A 132 -12.08 -26.21 -13.21
C HIS A 132 -10.76 -25.64 -12.69
N HIS A 133 -9.62 -26.04 -13.26
CA HIS A 133 -8.33 -25.47 -12.90
C HIS A 133 -8.33 -23.94 -13.03
N TYR A 134 -8.67 -23.39 -14.20
CA TYR A 134 -8.65 -21.94 -14.39
C TYR A 134 -9.74 -21.21 -13.61
N ARG A 135 -10.96 -21.77 -13.53
CA ARG A 135 -12.11 -21.13 -12.89
C ARG A 135 -12.01 -21.17 -11.37
N VAL A 136 -11.67 -22.32 -10.80
CA VAL A 136 -11.70 -22.55 -9.34
C VAL A 136 -10.31 -22.36 -8.74
N ASP A 137 -9.32 -23.12 -9.21
CA ASP A 137 -7.99 -23.14 -8.59
C ASP A 137 -7.23 -21.83 -8.84
N VAL A 138 -7.42 -21.18 -9.98
CA VAL A 138 -6.74 -19.92 -10.32
C VAL A 138 -7.65 -18.72 -10.05
N PHE A 139 -8.75 -18.58 -10.79
CA PHE A 139 -9.59 -17.38 -10.76
C PHE A 139 -10.27 -17.16 -9.41
N THR A 140 -11.07 -18.12 -8.95
CA THR A 140 -11.82 -18.01 -7.70
C THR A 140 -10.88 -17.83 -6.51
N THR A 141 -9.82 -18.65 -6.44
CA THR A 141 -8.80 -18.58 -5.38
C THR A 141 -8.09 -17.22 -5.37
N THR A 142 -7.77 -16.65 -6.53
CA THR A 142 -7.15 -15.31 -6.60
C THR A 142 -8.09 -14.22 -6.08
N MET A 143 -9.38 -14.25 -6.46
CA MET A 143 -10.36 -13.28 -5.96
C MET A 143 -10.57 -13.42 -4.45
N ASP A 144 -10.69 -14.66 -3.95
CA ASP A 144 -10.84 -14.97 -2.53
C ASP A 144 -9.65 -14.47 -1.71
N GLN A 145 -8.42 -14.65 -2.21
CA GLN A 145 -7.25 -14.11 -1.54
C GLN A 145 -7.28 -12.58 -1.50
N GLN A 146 -7.62 -11.91 -2.61
CA GLN A 146 -7.71 -10.44 -2.64
C GLN A 146 -8.78 -9.91 -1.67
N LEU A 147 -9.94 -10.55 -1.62
CA LEU A 147 -11.00 -10.22 -0.67
C LEU A 147 -10.57 -10.47 0.77
N TYR A 148 -9.90 -11.58 1.05
CA TYR A 148 -9.37 -11.89 2.37
C TYR A 148 -8.37 -10.83 2.84
N GLU A 149 -7.41 -10.45 2.01
CA GLU A 149 -6.44 -9.39 2.33
C GLU A 149 -7.13 -8.04 2.59
N LEU A 150 -8.10 -7.66 1.76
CA LEU A 150 -8.86 -6.42 1.95
C LEU A 150 -9.73 -6.46 3.21
N ASN A 151 -10.32 -7.59 3.55
CA ASN A 151 -11.13 -7.76 4.75
C ASN A 151 -10.29 -7.82 6.02
N SER A 152 -9.12 -8.44 5.97
CA SER A 152 -8.14 -8.46 7.06
C SER A 152 -7.61 -7.04 7.33
N ARG A 153 -7.20 -6.33 6.28
CA ARG A 153 -6.66 -4.96 6.37
C ARG A 153 -7.70 -3.93 6.78
N PHE A 154 -8.89 -4.00 6.21
CA PHE A 154 -10.02 -3.11 6.53
C PHE A 154 -11.12 -3.90 7.21
N SER A 155 -10.79 -4.42 8.38
CA SER A 155 -11.72 -5.10 9.27
C SER A 155 -12.72 -4.11 9.85
N GLU A 156 -13.88 -4.59 10.31
CA GLU A 156 -14.90 -3.75 10.96
C GLU A 156 -14.29 -2.90 12.09
N GLN A 157 -13.41 -3.51 12.90
CA GLN A 157 -12.70 -2.83 13.97
C GLN A 157 -11.82 -1.69 13.47
N THR A 158 -11.08 -1.91 12.38
CA THR A 158 -10.21 -0.89 11.77
C THR A 158 -11.04 0.24 11.17
N THR A 159 -12.14 -0.11 10.47
CA THR A 159 -13.05 0.90 9.90
C THR A 159 -13.73 1.73 10.98
N GLU A 160 -14.16 1.12 12.07
CA GLU A 160 -14.79 1.83 13.19
C GLU A 160 -13.80 2.76 13.88
N LEU A 161 -12.57 2.31 14.15
CA LEU A 161 -11.50 3.16 14.69
C LEU A 161 -11.19 4.35 13.77
N LEU A 162 -11.14 4.12 12.45
CA LEU A 162 -10.91 5.18 11.47
C LEU A 162 -12.07 6.19 11.43
N ILE A 163 -13.32 5.73 11.52
CA ILE A 163 -14.51 6.58 11.59
C ILE A 163 -14.49 7.42 12.87
N LEU A 164 -14.26 6.80 14.04
CA LEU A 164 -14.20 7.51 15.33
C LEU A 164 -13.06 8.54 15.36
N SER A 165 -11.93 8.26 14.69
CA SER A 165 -10.82 9.21 14.57
C SER A 165 -11.16 10.47 13.77
N MET A 166 -12.21 10.45 12.94
CA MET A 166 -12.64 11.60 12.14
C MET A 166 -13.20 12.74 12.98
N ASP A 167 -13.79 12.44 14.14
CA ASP A 167 -14.41 13.45 14.99
C ASP A 167 -13.36 14.43 15.56
N LEU A 168 -12.08 14.02 15.61
CA LEU A 168 -10.93 14.85 15.96
C LEU A 168 -10.33 15.64 14.78
N ASN A 169 -10.76 15.36 13.54
CA ASN A 169 -10.22 16.04 12.37
C ASN A 169 -10.75 17.47 12.29
N PRO A 170 -9.88 18.51 12.24
CA PRO A 170 -10.32 19.89 12.11
C PRO A 170 -11.03 20.20 10.79
N SER A 171 -10.93 19.30 9.79
CA SER A 171 -11.63 19.43 8.51
C SER A 171 -13.11 19.78 8.72
N CYS A 172 -13.59 20.79 8.00
CA CYS A 172 -14.95 21.31 8.13
C CYS A 172 -15.28 22.01 9.47
N GLY A 173 -14.28 22.46 10.23
CA GLY A 173 -14.50 23.26 11.44
C GLY A 173 -15.12 22.46 12.58
N TYR A 174 -14.69 21.21 12.77
CA TYR A 174 -15.14 20.35 13.87
C TYR A 174 -16.65 20.03 13.87
N LYS A 175 -17.34 20.11 12.73
CA LYS A 175 -18.79 19.80 12.61
C LYS A 175 -19.20 18.42 13.13
N HIS A 176 -18.31 17.43 13.05
CA HIS A 176 -18.58 16.06 13.48
C HIS A 176 -18.06 15.78 14.89
N PHE A 177 -17.47 16.76 15.58
CA PHE A 177 -16.87 16.56 16.89
C PHE A 177 -17.90 16.07 17.89
N ASN A 178 -17.65 14.90 18.47
CA ASN A 178 -18.51 14.27 19.45
C ASN A 178 -17.65 13.68 20.57
N VAL A 179 -17.81 14.24 21.76
CA VAL A 179 -17.02 13.84 22.94
C VAL A 179 -17.23 12.37 23.28
N GLU A 180 -18.47 11.87 23.24
CA GLU A 180 -18.79 10.50 23.60
C GLU A 180 -18.14 9.48 22.66
N LYS A 181 -18.16 9.76 21.35
CA LYS A 181 -17.49 8.93 20.34
C LYS A 181 -15.98 8.91 20.52
N ILE A 182 -15.37 10.05 20.84
CA ILE A 182 -13.93 10.15 21.06
C ILE A 182 -13.53 9.46 22.39
N CYS A 183 -14.34 9.55 23.44
CA CYS A 183 -14.13 8.77 24.66
C CYS A 183 -14.23 7.26 24.38
N HIS A 184 -15.24 6.84 23.61
CA HIS A 184 -15.39 5.45 23.19
C HIS A 184 -14.19 4.94 22.38
N LEU A 185 -13.58 5.79 21.54
CA LEU A 185 -12.33 5.45 20.84
C LEU A 185 -11.21 5.10 21.84
N ALA A 186 -10.98 5.96 22.84
CA ALA A 186 -9.95 5.74 23.86
C ALA A 186 -10.25 4.49 24.71
N GLU A 187 -11.50 4.29 25.11
CA GLU A 187 -11.95 3.16 25.92
C GLU A 187 -11.79 1.82 25.20
N LYS A 188 -12.23 1.75 23.94
CA LYS A 188 -12.30 0.50 23.17
C LYS A 188 -10.96 0.12 22.55
N TYR A 189 -10.22 1.08 22.01
CA TYR A 189 -9.03 0.80 21.20
C TYR A 189 -7.70 1.08 21.90
N TYR A 190 -7.69 1.93 22.92
CA TYR A 190 -6.48 2.31 23.67
C TYR A 190 -6.60 2.04 25.19
N PRO A 191 -7.11 0.87 25.63
CA PRO A 191 -7.35 0.62 27.05
C PRO A 191 -6.07 0.54 27.90
N LYS A 192 -4.89 0.38 27.26
CA LYS A 192 -3.59 0.33 27.93
C LYS A 192 -2.90 1.70 28.01
N ASP A 193 -3.31 2.64 27.17
CA ASP A 193 -2.70 3.97 27.07
C ASP A 193 -3.41 5.02 27.95
N PHE A 194 -4.60 4.66 28.45
CA PHE A 194 -5.43 5.47 29.35
C PHE A 194 -5.88 4.66 30.55
N SER A 195 -5.56 5.14 31.75
CA SER A 195 -6.14 4.65 33.01
C SER A 195 -7.63 5.01 33.12
N GLU A 196 -8.36 4.32 34.01
CA GLU A 196 -9.79 4.62 34.26
C GLU A 196 -10.02 6.07 34.70
N HIS A 197 -9.10 6.65 35.49
CA HIS A 197 -9.16 8.05 35.85
C HIS A 197 -8.92 8.97 34.65
N GLU A 198 -7.90 8.67 33.82
CA GLU A 198 -7.62 9.45 32.60
C GLU A 198 -8.78 9.41 31.61
N LYS A 199 -9.51 8.30 31.47
CA LYS A 199 -10.70 8.20 30.61
C LYS A 199 -11.81 9.17 31.05
N TYR A 200 -12.04 9.30 32.35
CA TYR A 200 -12.99 10.28 32.89
C TYR A 200 -12.52 11.72 32.65
N HIS A 201 -11.23 11.98 32.88
CA HIS A 201 -10.63 13.31 32.64
C HIS A 201 -10.60 13.71 31.17
N LEU A 202 -10.39 12.75 30.26
CA LEU A 202 -10.40 12.96 28.81
C LEU A 202 -11.71 13.61 28.35
N LYS A 203 -12.85 13.21 28.93
CA LYS A 203 -14.16 13.80 28.61
C LYS A 203 -14.18 15.31 28.86
N TYR A 204 -13.77 15.73 30.06
CA TYR A 204 -13.71 17.13 30.44
C TYR A 204 -12.70 17.92 29.61
N GLU A 205 -11.54 17.31 29.34
CA GLU A 205 -10.49 17.90 28.53
C GLU A 205 -10.94 18.13 27.09
N LEU A 206 -11.70 17.19 26.50
CA LEU A 206 -12.30 17.31 25.17
C LEU A 206 -13.35 18.43 25.08
N GLU A 207 -14.17 18.60 26.12
CA GLU A 207 -15.14 19.70 26.19
C GLU A 207 -14.45 21.06 26.17
N LEU A 208 -13.39 21.23 26.98
CA LEU A 208 -12.58 22.45 26.98
C LEU A 208 -11.84 22.67 25.65
N PHE A 209 -11.26 21.60 25.11
CA PHE A 209 -10.56 21.63 23.83
C PHE A 209 -11.46 22.14 22.71
N PHE A 210 -12.71 21.68 22.64
CA PHE A 210 -13.68 22.10 21.63
C PHE A 210 -14.05 23.59 21.73
N HIS A 211 -14.01 24.17 22.92
CA HIS A 211 -14.29 25.60 23.11
C HIS A 211 -13.09 26.50 22.82
N ASP A 212 -11.86 26.05 23.09
CA ASP A 212 -10.63 26.84 22.89
C ASP A 212 -10.08 26.72 21.46
N VAL A 213 -9.76 25.50 21.02
CA VAL A 213 -8.95 25.25 19.82
C VAL A 213 -9.58 25.76 18.53
N PRO A 214 -10.88 25.57 18.25
CA PRO A 214 -11.51 26.09 17.03
C PRO A 214 -11.53 27.62 16.95
N ASN A 215 -11.48 28.31 18.10
CA ASN A 215 -11.50 29.77 18.19
C ASN A 215 -10.11 30.39 18.15
N HIS A 216 -9.05 29.58 18.28
CA HIS A 216 -7.68 30.07 18.28
C HIS A 216 -7.22 30.52 16.88
N VAL A 217 -6.59 31.70 16.80
CA VAL A 217 -6.23 32.37 15.54
C VAL A 217 -5.39 31.48 14.61
N GLU A 218 -4.43 30.73 15.16
CA GLU A 218 -3.53 29.86 14.40
C GLU A 218 -4.14 28.50 14.04
N MET A 219 -5.28 28.12 14.63
CA MET A 219 -5.87 26.78 14.52
C MET A 219 -7.23 26.78 13.81
N LYS A 220 -7.72 27.94 13.41
CA LYS A 220 -9.05 28.12 12.81
C LYS A 220 -9.23 27.46 11.44
N ASN A 221 -8.13 27.31 10.67
CA ASN A 221 -8.15 26.84 9.27
C ASN A 221 -7.34 25.55 9.05
N LEU A 222 -7.25 24.69 10.06
CA LEU A 222 -6.53 23.42 9.93
C LEU A 222 -7.33 22.42 9.09
N SER A 223 -6.65 21.70 8.20
CA SER A 223 -7.28 20.75 7.26
C SER A 223 -7.02 19.28 7.60
N THR A 224 -6.04 19.00 8.46
CA THR A 224 -5.59 17.64 8.78
C THR A 224 -5.24 17.49 10.25
N THR A 225 -5.41 16.27 10.77
CA THR A 225 -5.01 15.89 12.14
C THR A 225 -3.50 16.07 12.37
N THR A 226 -2.67 15.91 11.33
CA THR A 226 -1.22 16.18 11.42
C THR A 226 -0.91 17.66 11.64
N GLN A 227 -1.63 18.56 10.95
CA GLN A 227 -1.50 20.00 11.18
C GLN A 227 -1.97 20.36 12.59
N LEU A 228 -3.07 19.76 13.06
CA LEU A 228 -3.55 19.92 14.43
C LEU A 228 -2.48 19.54 15.46
N CYS A 229 -1.87 18.36 15.35
CA CYS A 229 -0.82 17.92 16.28
C CYS A 229 0.39 18.89 16.31
N ARG A 230 0.82 19.40 15.15
CA ARG A 230 1.90 20.40 15.09
C ARG A 230 1.51 21.70 15.75
N SER A 231 0.34 22.25 15.42
CA SER A 231 -0.12 23.50 16.01
C SER A 231 -0.32 23.39 17.52
N LEU A 232 -0.77 22.25 18.03
CA LEU A 232 -0.87 22.01 19.49
C LEU A 232 0.49 22.06 20.16
N SER A 233 1.51 21.49 19.52
CA SER A 233 2.89 21.49 20.02
C SER A 233 3.51 22.90 19.95
N GLU A 234 3.34 23.62 18.84
CA GLU A 234 3.90 24.96 18.61
C GLU A 234 3.27 26.03 19.53
N SER A 235 1.96 25.94 19.78
CA SER A 235 1.24 26.89 20.64
C SER A 235 1.32 26.57 22.14
N GLY A 236 2.02 25.50 22.53
CA GLY A 236 2.09 25.03 23.92
C GLY A 236 0.79 24.41 24.45
N LYS A 237 -0.27 24.32 23.63
CA LYS A 237 -1.56 23.70 24.01
C LYS A 237 -1.45 22.20 24.26
N SER A 238 -0.40 21.54 23.77
CA SER A 238 -0.11 20.14 24.14
C SER A 238 0.07 19.95 25.65
N PHE A 239 0.49 20.98 26.39
CA PHE A 239 0.58 20.94 27.85
C PHE A 239 -0.75 21.21 28.55
N LEU A 240 -1.64 21.98 27.90
CA LEU A 240 -2.99 22.27 28.42
C LEU A 240 -3.95 21.10 28.19
N TYR A 241 -3.75 20.36 27.10
CA TYR A 241 -4.57 19.22 26.70
C TYR A 241 -3.70 17.96 26.48
N PRO A 242 -3.07 17.42 27.55
CA PRO A 242 -2.15 16.29 27.44
C PRO A 242 -2.82 14.97 27.04
N LEU A 243 -4.07 14.73 27.43
CA LEU A 243 -4.80 13.51 27.07
C LEU A 243 -5.28 13.56 25.62
N VAL A 244 -5.75 14.72 25.17
CA VAL A 244 -6.14 14.94 23.78
C VAL A 244 -4.92 14.88 22.85
N ASP A 245 -3.79 15.51 23.23
CA ASP A 245 -2.53 15.41 22.48
C ASP A 245 -2.03 13.95 22.39
N ARG A 246 -2.09 13.19 23.50
CA ARG A 246 -1.75 11.76 23.50
C ARG A 246 -2.65 10.99 22.53
N LEU A 247 -3.97 11.18 22.59
CA LEU A 247 -4.91 10.49 21.71
C LEU A 247 -4.66 10.82 20.24
N ILE A 248 -4.43 12.09 19.91
CA ILE A 248 -4.09 12.53 18.55
C ILE A 248 -2.79 11.86 18.07
N ARG A 249 -1.76 11.77 18.91
CA ARG A 249 -0.51 11.06 18.56
C ARG A 249 -0.75 9.59 18.31
N LEU A 250 -1.51 8.92 19.17
CA LEU A 250 -1.87 7.51 18.99
C LEU A 250 -2.61 7.28 17.66
N ILE A 251 -3.55 8.16 17.30
CA ILE A 251 -4.26 8.10 16.02
C ILE A 251 -3.29 8.30 14.86
N LEU A 252 -2.36 9.25 14.95
CA LEU A 252 -1.36 9.51 13.91
C LEU A 252 -0.34 8.37 13.74
N THR A 253 -0.16 7.51 14.74
CA THR A 253 0.66 6.29 14.62
C THR A 253 -0.07 5.15 13.92
N LEU A 254 -1.39 5.26 13.72
CA LEU A 254 -2.13 4.25 12.97
C LEU A 254 -1.68 4.29 11.51
N PRO A 255 -1.21 3.17 10.95
CA PRO A 255 -0.93 3.09 9.53
C PRO A 255 -2.26 3.07 8.78
N VAL A 256 -2.80 4.24 8.42
CA VAL A 256 -3.95 4.34 7.49
C VAL A 256 -3.55 3.74 6.12
N SER A 257 -2.26 3.77 5.80
CA SER A 257 -1.68 2.98 4.71
C SER A 257 -0.32 2.39 5.11
N THR A 258 -0.10 1.11 4.77
CA THR A 258 1.22 0.47 4.73
C THR A 258 2.13 1.04 3.63
N ALA A 259 1.67 2.06 2.88
CA ALA A 259 2.42 2.59 1.74
C ALA A 259 3.78 3.17 2.16
N THR A 260 3.89 3.75 3.36
CA THR A 260 5.16 4.31 3.84
C THR A 260 6.16 3.20 4.20
N THR A 261 5.71 2.12 4.84
CA THR A 261 6.56 0.96 5.15
C THR A 261 6.91 0.17 3.89
N GLU A 262 5.96 -0.02 2.97
CA GLU A 262 6.19 -0.65 1.65
C GLU A 262 7.15 0.17 0.78
N ARG A 263 7.06 1.51 0.82
CA ARG A 263 8.03 2.40 0.17
C ARG A 263 9.42 2.22 0.78
N ALA A 264 9.52 2.09 2.10
CA ALA A 264 10.79 1.82 2.77
C ALA A 264 11.37 0.46 2.37
N PHE A 265 10.56 -0.59 2.24
CA PHE A 265 11.02 -1.90 1.75
C PHE A 265 11.39 -1.89 0.27
N SER A 266 10.67 -1.16 -0.57
CA SER A 266 11.02 -0.97 -1.98
C SER A 266 12.33 -0.19 -2.13
N ALA A 267 12.50 0.89 -1.36
CA ALA A 267 13.76 1.60 -1.22
C ALA A 267 14.88 0.66 -0.74
N MET A 268 14.61 -0.17 0.28
CA MET A 268 15.57 -1.16 0.78
C MET A 268 16.01 -2.14 -0.28
N LYS A 269 15.12 -2.58 -1.18
CA LYS A 269 15.48 -3.44 -2.32
C LYS A 269 16.41 -2.74 -3.32
N ILE A 270 16.26 -1.43 -3.51
CA ILE A 270 17.14 -0.63 -4.36
C ILE A 270 18.50 -0.41 -3.67
N VAL A 271 18.47 -0.16 -2.36
CA VAL A 271 19.63 0.13 -1.52
C VAL A 271 20.48 -1.13 -1.28
N LYS A 272 19.85 -2.29 -1.04
CA LYS A 272 20.50 -3.60 -0.87
C LYS A 272 20.56 -4.33 -2.21
N THR A 273 21.61 -4.08 -2.97
CA THR A 273 21.96 -4.90 -4.14
C THR A 273 22.75 -6.14 -3.71
N SER A 274 22.85 -7.15 -4.58
CA SER A 274 23.68 -8.35 -4.33
C SER A 274 25.12 -8.02 -3.93
N LEU A 275 25.69 -6.96 -4.50
CA LEU A 275 27.05 -6.47 -4.20
C LEU A 275 27.14 -5.66 -2.89
N ARG A 276 26.01 -5.21 -2.33
CA ARG A 276 25.91 -4.29 -1.19
C ARG A 276 25.07 -4.88 -0.05
N ASN A 277 25.13 -6.20 0.11
CA ASN A 277 24.26 -6.91 1.04
C ASN A 277 24.87 -7.07 2.45
N LYS A 278 26.18 -6.80 2.60
CA LYS A 278 26.86 -6.66 3.90
C LYS A 278 26.90 -5.19 4.29
N MET A 279 25.94 -4.76 5.09
CA MET A 279 25.90 -3.43 5.70
C MET A 279 25.44 -3.60 7.14
N GLU A 280 26.00 -2.83 8.06
CA GLU A 280 25.50 -2.77 9.43
C GLU A 280 24.11 -2.10 9.46
N ASP A 281 23.27 -2.51 10.42
CA ASP A 281 21.88 -2.07 10.50
C ASP A 281 21.76 -0.55 10.65
N ASP A 282 22.64 0.08 11.44
CA ASP A 282 22.67 1.53 11.62
C ASP A 282 22.98 2.27 10.31
N PHE A 283 23.96 1.80 9.55
CA PHE A 283 24.32 2.40 8.28
C PHE A 283 23.19 2.25 7.25
N LEU A 284 22.53 1.09 7.22
CA LEU A 284 21.39 0.85 6.36
C LEU A 284 20.21 1.76 6.72
N SER A 285 19.93 1.92 8.01
CA SER A 285 18.86 2.78 8.53
C SER A 285 19.09 4.25 8.14
N ASN A 286 20.31 4.76 8.36
CA ASN A 286 20.68 6.12 7.99
C ASN A 286 20.57 6.33 6.46
N TYR A 287 21.06 5.38 5.67
CA TYR A 287 21.00 5.48 4.20
C TYR A 287 19.56 5.41 3.68
N LEU A 288 18.72 4.54 4.26
CA LEU A 288 17.30 4.46 3.94
C LEU A 288 16.58 5.77 4.24
N THR A 289 16.88 6.39 5.38
CA THR A 289 16.30 7.68 5.78
C THR A 289 16.59 8.75 4.73
N VAL A 290 17.86 8.88 4.31
CA VAL A 290 18.25 9.84 3.26
C VAL A 290 17.57 9.52 1.92
N TYR A 291 17.46 8.24 1.55
CA TYR A 291 16.86 7.85 0.28
C TYR A 291 15.33 8.06 0.24
N ILE A 292 14.63 7.72 1.33
CA ILE A 292 13.17 7.90 1.45
C ILE A 292 12.84 9.39 1.49
N GLU A 293 13.59 10.16 2.29
CA GLU A 293 13.40 11.60 2.47
C GLU A 293 14.27 12.42 1.50
N LYS A 294 14.55 11.90 0.29
CA LYS A 294 15.44 12.55 -0.68
C LYS A 294 15.02 13.98 -1.03
N GLU A 295 13.72 14.28 -1.02
CA GLU A 295 13.19 15.63 -1.26
C GLU A 295 13.56 16.62 -0.14
N ILE A 296 13.74 16.11 1.08
CA ILE A 296 14.26 16.89 2.21
C ILE A 296 15.79 16.94 2.12
N ALA A 297 16.44 15.81 1.78
CA ALA A 297 17.88 15.72 1.63
C ALA A 297 18.43 16.69 0.57
N GLU A 298 17.72 16.86 -0.54
CA GLU A 298 18.06 17.80 -1.62
C GLU A 298 18.09 19.28 -1.17
N LYS A 299 17.46 19.61 -0.04
CA LYS A 299 17.47 20.98 0.51
C LYS A 299 18.76 21.32 1.25
N PHE A 300 19.55 20.31 1.63
CA PHE A 300 20.84 20.52 2.28
C PHE A 300 21.94 20.60 1.23
N THR A 301 22.74 21.66 1.27
CA THR A 301 23.91 21.77 0.40
C THR A 301 25.06 20.98 0.99
N ILE A 302 25.97 20.50 0.14
CA ILE A 302 27.19 19.82 0.59
C ILE A 302 27.98 20.76 1.53
N ASP A 303 28.04 22.05 1.18
CA ASP A 303 28.71 23.06 2.00
C ASP A 303 28.05 23.19 3.40
N SER A 304 26.71 23.21 3.49
CA SER A 304 26.06 23.27 4.82
C SER A 304 26.33 22.02 5.65
N ILE A 305 26.45 20.85 5.03
CA ILE A 305 26.78 19.60 5.73
C ILE A 305 28.23 19.62 6.21
N ILE A 306 29.16 20.15 5.40
CA ILE A 306 30.57 20.30 5.78
C ILE A 306 30.72 21.29 6.93
N ASP A 307 30.04 22.44 6.84
CA ASP A 307 30.08 23.48 7.87
C ASP A 307 29.47 22.99 9.19
N ASP A 308 28.33 22.28 9.14
CA ASP A 308 27.70 21.71 10.32
C ASP A 308 28.58 20.62 10.94
N PHE A 309 29.20 19.76 10.12
CA PHE A 309 30.16 18.76 10.56
C PHE A 309 31.43 19.37 11.18
N ASP A 310 31.98 20.45 10.60
CA ASP A 310 33.13 21.18 11.16
C ASP A 310 32.77 21.88 12.49
N SER A 311 31.51 22.35 12.61
CA SER A 311 30.99 22.95 13.83
C SER A 311 30.80 21.95 14.99
N MET A 312 30.58 20.66 14.67
CA MET A 312 30.49 19.58 15.66
C MET A 312 31.87 19.25 16.26
N LYS A 313 32.31 20.07 17.23
CA LYS A 313 33.50 19.93 18.10
C LYS A 313 34.63 19.03 17.56
N ARG A 314 35.74 19.67 17.17
CA ARG A 314 37.10 19.13 16.92
C ARG A 314 37.46 17.86 17.71
N ARG A 315 37.03 16.71 17.22
CA ARG A 315 37.54 15.40 17.60
C ARG A 315 37.77 14.57 16.33
N ARG A 316 38.63 15.05 15.42
CA ARG A 316 39.80 14.32 14.84
C ARG A 316 40.35 14.95 13.54
N VAL A 317 41.60 14.57 13.29
CA VAL A 317 42.62 14.85 12.26
C VAL A 317 42.25 15.80 11.11
N GLN A 318 43.00 16.91 11.02
CA GLN A 318 43.03 17.80 9.85
C GLN A 318 43.51 17.03 8.62
N LEU A 319 42.71 17.06 7.54
CA LEU A 319 43.16 16.68 6.21
C LEU A 319 44.12 17.76 5.73
N ASN A 320 45.42 17.53 5.95
CA ASN A 320 46.45 18.36 5.33
C ASN A 320 46.38 18.14 3.82
N GLN A 321 46.21 19.26 3.10
CA GLN A 321 46.23 19.35 1.64
C GLN A 321 47.56 18.90 1.04
#